data_AF-A0A4Q6J6Z0-F1
#
_entry.id   AF-A0A4Q6J6Z0-F1
#
_cell.length_a   1.000
_cell.length_b   1.000
_cell.length_c   1.000
_cell.angle_alpha   90.00
_cell.angle_beta   90.00
_cell.angle_gamma   90.00
#
_symmetry.space_group_name_H-M   'P 1'
#
loop_
_entity.id
_entity.type
_entity.pdbx_description
1 polymer ?
#
loop_
_entity_poly.entity_id
_entity_poly.type
_entity_poly.pdbx_seq_one_letter_code
_entity_poly.pdbx_strand_id
1 'polypeptide(L)'
;MGKIKLFMEIRRPGRGLVDCIDGEFTALEHVRNIPMERGHAYAKRKYQDNKSLVQVCAEHNGIAEQLLSEFLQVPKSHLIPKVHNPLLSCFTAYKQIRLGGISICYKQVSLGFCYAVIRDEWKVCKGQNAPNTIPQAVKEV
;
A
#
# COMPACT_ATOMS: atom_id res chain seq x y z
N MET A 1 -16.89 -6.61 -6.92
CA MET A 1 -15.61 -6.33 -6.24
C MET A 1 -15.81 -5.12 -5.35
N GLY A 2 -15.53 -5.22 -4.06
CA GLY A 2 -15.60 -4.09 -3.14
C GLY A 2 -14.58 -3.01 -3.49
N LYS A 3 -14.93 -1.75 -3.26
CA LYS A 3 -13.96 -0.65 -3.28
C LYS A 3 -13.37 -0.50 -1.89
N ILE A 4 -12.10 -0.13 -1.80
CA ILE A 4 -11.47 0.21 -0.53
C ILE A 4 -11.00 1.66 -0.55
N LYS A 5 -10.99 2.25 0.63
CA LYS A 5 -10.48 3.59 0.88
C LYS A 5 -8.95 3.59 0.81
N LEU A 6 -8.41 4.51 0.01
CA LEU A 6 -6.98 4.71 -0.21
C LEU A 6 -6.64 6.18 0.03
N PHE A 7 -5.43 6.41 0.54
CA PHE A 7 -4.88 7.72 0.76
C PHE A 7 -3.75 7.97 -0.24
N MET A 8 -3.83 9.05 -1.01
CA MET A 8 -2.81 9.43 -1.99
C MET A 8 -2.09 10.68 -1.52
N GLU A 9 -0.76 10.62 -1.47
CA GLU A 9 0.09 11.76 -1.19
C GLU A 9 0.64 12.36 -2.50
N ILE A 10 0.64 13.70 -2.59
CA ILE A 10 1.28 14.44 -3.67
C ILE A 10 2.50 15.13 -3.09
N ARG A 11 3.68 14.80 -3.63
CA ARG A 11 4.96 15.35 -3.21
C ARG A 11 5.62 16.11 -4.34
N ARG A 12 6.25 17.25 -4.04
CA ARG A 12 6.98 18.07 -5.03
C ARG A 12 8.46 18.19 -4.66
N PRO A 13 9.36 18.18 -5.67
CA PRO A 13 10.78 18.42 -5.45
C PRO A 13 11.01 19.74 -4.70
N GLY A 14 11.84 19.70 -3.65
CA GLY A 14 12.17 20.86 -2.82
C GLY A 14 11.06 21.37 -1.89
N ARG A 15 9.83 20.83 -1.96
CA ARG A 15 8.71 21.21 -1.07
C ARG A 15 8.19 20.08 -0.19
N GLY A 16 8.55 18.83 -0.50
CA GLY A 16 8.06 17.67 0.27
C GLY A 16 6.59 17.36 -0.04
N LEU A 17 5.83 16.95 0.99
CA LEU A 17 4.39 16.71 0.88
C LEU A 17 3.64 18.04 0.68
N VAL A 18 2.85 18.12 -0.38
CA VAL A 18 2.12 19.36 -0.74
C VAL A 18 0.61 19.16 -0.78
N ASP A 19 0.13 17.92 -0.83
CA ASP A 19 -1.30 17.61 -0.80
C ASP A 19 -1.60 16.15 -0.54
N CYS A 20 -2.86 15.88 -0.21
CA CYS A 20 -3.38 14.53 -0.04
C CYS A 20 -4.78 14.37 -0.64
N ILE A 21 -5.11 13.18 -1.11
CA ILE A 21 -6.45 12.82 -1.61
C ILE A 21 -6.88 11.52 -0.94
N ASP A 22 -8.10 11.49 -0.42
CA ASP A 22 -8.74 10.28 0.10
C ASP A 22 -9.84 9.82 -0.89
N GLY A 23 -9.89 8.53 -1.22
CA GLY A 23 -10.88 8.02 -2.17
C GLY A 23 -10.97 6.50 -2.26
N GLU A 24 -12.04 6.01 -2.89
CA GLU A 24 -12.34 4.58 -2.97
C GLU A 24 -12.02 3.95 -4.33
N PHE A 25 -11.36 2.78 -4.31
CA PHE A 25 -10.88 2.08 -5.51
C PHE A 25 -11.03 0.56 -5.40
N THR A 26 -11.35 -0.10 -6.50
CA THR A 26 -11.23 -1.56 -6.66
C THR A 26 -9.76 -1.98 -6.85
N ALA A 27 -9.44 -3.27 -6.65
CA ALA A 27 -8.11 -3.79 -6.91
C ALA A 27 -7.67 -3.58 -8.37
N LEU A 28 -8.58 -3.77 -9.33
CA LEU A 28 -8.28 -3.56 -10.75
C LEU A 28 -8.08 -2.08 -11.06
N GLU A 29 -8.89 -1.19 -10.48
CA GLU A 29 -8.63 0.25 -10.56
C GLU A 29 -7.27 0.54 -9.93
N HIS A 30 -6.89 0.02 -8.78
CA HIS A 30 -5.55 0.22 -8.22
C HIS A 30 -4.40 -0.31 -9.11
N VAL A 31 -4.56 -1.48 -9.76
CA VAL A 31 -3.55 -2.12 -10.65
C VAL A 31 -3.47 -1.41 -12.00
N ARG A 32 -4.61 -1.17 -12.63
CA ARG A 32 -4.74 -0.52 -13.95
C ARG A 32 -4.73 0.99 -13.85
N ASN A 33 -4.78 1.54 -12.63
CA ASN A 33 -4.31 2.87 -12.33
C ASN A 33 -2.80 2.85 -12.60
N ILE A 34 -2.48 3.11 -13.87
CA ILE A 34 -1.65 4.28 -14.20
C ILE A 34 -1.78 5.23 -13.01
N PRO A 35 -0.71 5.58 -12.25
CA PRO A 35 -0.78 6.44 -11.06
C PRO A 35 -1.42 7.82 -11.29
N MET A 36 -2.05 8.04 -12.45
CA MET A 36 -2.17 9.32 -13.09
C MET A 36 -3.56 9.82 -13.44
N GLU A 37 -4.61 9.02 -13.49
CA GLU A 37 -5.88 9.57 -14.01
C GLU A 37 -6.70 10.36 -12.98
N ARG A 38 -6.60 10.04 -11.67
CA ARG A 38 -7.21 10.85 -10.60
C ARG A 38 -6.18 11.61 -9.79
N GLY A 39 -5.14 10.94 -9.27
CA GLY A 39 -4.08 11.58 -8.48
C GLY A 39 -3.20 12.52 -9.30
N HIS A 40 -2.60 12.06 -10.39
CA HIS A 40 -1.78 12.93 -11.25
C HIS A 40 -2.63 13.91 -12.06
N ALA A 41 -3.85 13.57 -12.50
CA ALA A 41 -4.72 14.55 -13.15
C ALA A 41 -5.16 15.64 -12.16
N TYR A 42 -5.42 15.28 -10.90
CA TYR A 42 -5.62 16.27 -9.84
C TYR A 42 -4.37 17.11 -9.60
N ALA A 43 -3.19 16.48 -9.43
CA ALA A 43 -1.91 17.18 -9.26
C ALA A 43 -1.61 18.11 -10.45
N LYS A 44 -1.79 17.63 -11.68
CA LYS A 44 -1.59 18.37 -12.93
C LYS A 44 -2.61 19.51 -13.08
N ARG A 45 -3.88 19.31 -12.73
CA ARG A 45 -4.89 20.39 -12.74
C ARG A 45 -4.59 21.45 -11.68
N LYS A 46 -4.23 21.04 -10.46
CA LYS A 46 -4.04 21.93 -9.31
C LYS A 46 -2.71 22.70 -9.37
N TYR A 47 -1.64 22.04 -9.81
CA TYR A 47 -0.27 22.59 -9.77
C TYR A 47 0.31 22.90 -11.15
N GLN A 48 -0.36 22.49 -12.24
CA GLN A 48 0.06 22.73 -13.63
C GLN A 48 1.52 22.30 -13.91
N ASP A 49 2.01 21.28 -13.21
CA ASP A 49 3.35 20.72 -13.42
C ASP A 49 3.32 19.20 -13.64
N ASN A 50 4.37 18.71 -14.30
CA ASN A 50 4.59 17.28 -14.55
C ASN A 50 5.65 16.68 -13.60
N LYS A 51 6.07 17.42 -12.56
CA LYS A 51 7.18 17.02 -11.66
C LYS A 51 6.69 16.50 -10.32
N SER A 52 5.40 16.59 -10.05
CA SER A 52 4.77 16.08 -8.82
C SER A 52 4.80 14.54 -8.80
N LEU A 53 5.33 13.98 -7.71
CA LEU A 53 5.30 12.55 -7.43
C LEU A 53 3.98 12.22 -6.70
N VAL A 54 3.19 11.32 -7.28
CA VAL A 54 1.95 10.83 -6.66
C VAL A 54 2.23 9.45 -6.07
N GLN A 55 2.10 9.33 -4.75
CA GLN A 55 2.25 8.07 -4.02
C GLN A 55 0.88 7.59 -3.55
N VAL A 56 0.53 6.36 -3.88
CA VAL A 56 -0.68 5.71 -3.37
C VAL A 56 -0.30 4.91 -2.12
N CYS A 57 -0.87 5.32 -0.99
CA CYS A 57 -0.72 4.66 0.31
C CYS A 57 -2.05 3.98 0.68
N ALA A 58 -1.97 2.94 1.50
CA ALA A 58 -3.18 2.42 2.14
C ALA A 58 -3.68 3.46 3.14
N GLU A 59 -4.99 3.46 3.43
CA GLU A 59 -5.49 4.14 4.62
C GLU A 59 -4.71 3.64 5.85
N HIS A 60 -4.26 4.58 6.68
CA HIS A 60 -3.57 4.28 7.93
C HIS A 60 -4.45 3.40 8.80
N ASN A 61 -3.90 2.25 9.21
CA ASN A 61 -4.58 1.34 10.11
C ASN A 61 -3.84 1.37 11.45
N GLY A 62 -4.28 2.25 12.35
CA GLY A 62 -3.60 2.48 13.63
C GLY A 62 -3.46 1.23 14.52
N ILE A 63 -4.37 0.26 14.37
CA ILE A 63 -4.29 -1.04 15.06
C ILE A 63 -3.17 -1.89 14.45
N ALA A 64 -3.15 -2.04 13.13
CA ALA A 64 -2.09 -2.78 12.43
C ALA A 64 -0.71 -2.14 12.65
N GLU A 65 -0.63 -0.81 12.68
CA GLU A 65 0.58 -0.06 12.99
C GLU A 65 1.07 -0.32 14.42
N GLN A 66 0.16 -0.34 15.40
CA GLN A 66 0.51 -0.65 16.80
C GLN A 66 1.07 -2.07 16.91
N LEU A 67 0.33 -3.06 16.40
CA LEU A 67 0.72 -4.47 16.45
C LEU A 67 2.06 -4.72 15.76
N LEU A 68 2.26 -4.12 14.59
CA LEU A 68 3.51 -4.29 13.85
C LEU A 68 4.68 -3.56 14.52
N SER A 69 4.44 -2.38 15.09
CA SER A 69 5.44 -1.61 15.85
C SER A 69 5.94 -2.40 17.06
N GLU A 70 5.04 -3.04 17.81
CA GLU A 70 5.37 -3.91 18.93
C GLU A 70 6.13 -5.16 18.48
N PHE A 71 5.64 -5.84 17.44
CA PHE A 71 6.27 -7.05 16.91
C PHE A 71 7.69 -6.79 16.40
N LEU A 72 7.92 -5.67 15.71
CA LEU A 72 9.22 -5.30 15.15
C LEU A 72 10.11 -4.52 16.14
N GLN A 73 9.57 -4.12 17.31
CA GLN A 73 10.23 -3.27 18.30
C GLN A 73 10.78 -1.96 17.70
N VAL A 74 9.98 -1.31 16.84
CA VAL A 74 10.32 -0.03 16.21
C VAL A 74 9.20 0.99 16.38
N PRO A 75 9.48 2.30 16.46
CA PRO A 75 8.43 3.31 16.57
C PRO A 75 7.55 3.33 15.31
N LYS A 76 6.27 3.68 15.47
CA LYS A 76 5.30 3.79 14.34
C LYS A 76 5.76 4.73 13.24
N SER A 77 6.54 5.76 13.56
CA SER A 77 7.12 6.69 12.58
C SER A 77 8.07 6.02 11.58
N HIS A 78 8.57 4.82 11.89
CA HIS A 78 9.41 4.02 10.98
C HIS A 78 8.60 3.03 10.14
N LEU A 79 7.26 3.00 10.29
CA LEU A 79 6.38 2.18 9.49
C LEU A 79 5.86 2.99 8.31
N ILE A 80 6.12 2.51 7.10
CA ILE A 80 5.72 3.14 5.85
C ILE A 80 4.56 2.33 5.27
N PRO A 81 3.31 2.81 5.37
CA PRO A 81 2.17 2.09 4.82
C PRO A 81 2.26 2.01 3.29
N LYS A 82 1.93 0.84 2.78
CA LYS A 82 1.80 0.51 1.36
C LYS A 82 0.47 -0.20 1.14
N VAL A 83 0.02 -0.19 -0.11
CA VAL A 83 -1.13 -0.96 -0.55
C VAL A 83 -0.65 -2.34 -0.98
N HIS A 84 -1.11 -3.41 -0.33
CA HIS A 84 -0.76 -4.77 -0.75
C HIS A 84 -1.50 -5.10 -2.03
N ASN A 85 -0.78 -5.41 -3.10
CA ASN A 85 -1.39 -5.83 -4.35
C ASN A 85 -0.85 -7.20 -4.76
N PRO A 86 -1.68 -8.27 -4.70
CA PRO A 86 -1.21 -9.62 -5.03
C PRO A 86 -0.89 -9.82 -6.52
N LEU A 87 -1.27 -8.88 -7.40
CA LEU A 87 -0.88 -8.90 -8.81
C LEU A 87 0.48 -8.23 -9.06
N LEU A 88 1.04 -7.50 -8.07
CA LEU A 88 2.35 -6.88 -8.19
C LEU A 88 3.43 -7.78 -7.60
N SER A 89 4.39 -8.15 -8.43
CA SER A 89 5.53 -9.00 -8.04
C SER A 89 6.40 -8.39 -6.94
N CYS A 90 6.35 -7.07 -6.72
CA CYS A 90 7.17 -6.40 -5.71
C CYS A 90 6.84 -6.81 -4.26
N PHE A 91 5.66 -7.41 -4.01
CA PHE A 91 5.28 -7.93 -2.70
C PHE A 91 5.77 -9.35 -2.44
N THR A 92 6.32 -10.05 -3.44
CA THR A 92 6.87 -11.42 -3.26
C THR A 92 8.04 -11.46 -2.30
N ALA A 93 8.78 -10.35 -2.17
CA ALA A 93 9.89 -10.21 -1.24
C ALA A 93 9.48 -9.74 0.17
N TYR A 94 8.19 -9.52 0.42
CA TYR A 94 7.68 -9.10 1.73
C TYR A 94 7.43 -10.34 2.59
N LYS A 95 7.87 -10.30 3.84
CA LYS A 95 7.51 -11.31 4.85
C LYS A 95 6.04 -11.16 5.19
N GLN A 96 5.34 -12.26 5.42
CA GLN A 96 3.94 -12.25 5.85
C GLN A 96 3.82 -12.72 7.28
N ILE A 97 2.93 -12.08 8.03
CA ILE A 97 2.62 -12.40 9.42
C ILE A 97 1.14 -12.12 9.69
N ARG A 98 0.57 -12.78 10.70
CA ARG A 98 -0.76 -12.44 11.22
C ARG A 98 -0.64 -12.01 12.67
N LEU A 99 -1.09 -10.80 12.96
CA LEU A 99 -1.06 -10.19 14.29
C LEU A 99 -2.48 -9.74 14.65
N GLY A 100 -3.00 -10.17 15.81
CA GLY A 100 -4.35 -9.80 16.24
C GLY A 100 -5.44 -10.12 15.21
N GLY A 101 -5.27 -11.20 14.44
CA GLY A 101 -6.17 -11.59 13.35
C GLY A 101 -5.95 -10.86 12.01
N ILE A 102 -5.15 -9.79 11.98
CA ILE A 102 -4.84 -8.99 10.78
C ILE A 102 -3.65 -9.61 10.05
N SER A 103 -3.83 -9.97 8.77
CA SER A 103 -2.73 -10.42 7.91
C SER A 103 -1.97 -9.21 7.39
N ILE A 104 -0.65 -9.18 7.59
CA ILE A 104 0.23 -8.08 7.24
C ILE A 104 1.42 -8.63 6.45
N CYS A 105 1.78 -7.97 5.35
CA CYS A 105 3.08 -8.17 4.72
C CYS A 105 4.00 -6.99 5.03
N TYR A 106 5.28 -7.24 5.26
CA TYR A 106 6.26 -6.20 5.58
C TYR A 106 7.64 -6.51 5.00
N LYS A 107 8.42 -5.46 4.74
CA LYS A 107 9.80 -5.54 4.25
C LYS A 107 10.63 -4.42 4.84
N GLN A 108 11.81 -4.77 5.34
CA GLN A 108 12.78 -3.78 5.79
C GLN A 108 13.32 -2.97 4.59
N VAL A 109 13.42 -1.66 4.78
CA VAL A 109 14.00 -0.70 3.84
C VAL A 109 14.99 0.20 4.59
N SER A 110 15.75 1.03 3.87
CA SER A 110 16.78 1.89 4.46
C SER A 110 16.25 2.85 5.54
N LEU A 111 14.97 3.23 5.47
CA LEU A 111 14.33 4.19 6.38
C LEU A 111 13.32 3.54 7.34
N GLY A 112 13.32 2.22 7.51
CA GLY A 112 12.41 1.51 8.41
C GLY A 112 11.77 0.30 7.75
N PHE A 113 10.44 0.17 7.84
CA PHE A 113 9.71 -0.96 7.32
C PHE A 113 8.54 -0.51 6.45
N CYS A 114 8.54 -0.93 5.19
CA CYS A 114 7.33 -0.89 4.39
C CYS A 114 6.40 -2.00 4.88
N TYR A 115 5.12 -1.71 5.03
CA TYR A 115 4.13 -2.73 5.38
C TYR A 115 2.82 -2.50 4.65
N ALA A 116 2.02 -3.55 4.52
CA ALA A 116 0.68 -3.47 3.98
C ALA A 116 -0.23 -4.51 4.62
N VAL A 117 -1.47 -4.13 4.91
CA VAL A 117 -2.50 -5.07 5.35
C VAL A 117 -2.98 -5.88 4.15
N ILE A 118 -2.89 -7.20 4.26
CA ILE A 118 -3.40 -8.14 3.27
C ILE A 118 -4.92 -8.24 3.46
N ARG A 119 -5.66 -7.71 2.48
CA ARG A 119 -7.12 -7.84 2.45
C ARG A 119 -7.52 -9.08 1.66
N ASP A 120 -8.35 -9.93 2.26
CA ASP A 120 -8.84 -11.15 1.60
C ASP A 120 -9.63 -10.84 0.32
N GLU A 121 -10.33 -9.71 0.30
CA GLU A 121 -11.09 -9.19 -0.84
C GLU A 121 -10.22 -8.89 -2.07
N TRP A 122 -8.90 -8.73 -1.87
CA TRP A 122 -7.94 -8.46 -2.94
C TRP A 122 -7.28 -9.73 -3.46
N LYS A 123 -7.52 -10.89 -2.85
CA LYS A 123 -7.02 -12.19 -3.34
C LYS A 123 -7.66 -12.48 -4.70
N VAL A 124 -6.83 -12.69 -5.72
CA VAL A 124 -7.29 -13.13 -7.05
C VAL A 124 -7.91 -14.51 -6.90
N CYS A 125 -9.17 -14.67 -7.30
CA CYS A 125 -9.82 -15.98 -7.36
C CYS A 125 -9.00 -16.91 -8.27
N LYS A 126 -8.69 -18.13 -7.81
CA LYS A 126 -7.97 -19.14 -8.60
C LYS A 126 -8.60 -19.26 -9.99
N GLY A 127 -7.83 -19.00 -11.06
CA GLY A 127 -8.27 -19.19 -12.45
C GLY A 127 -8.18 -17.95 -13.36
N GLN A 128 -7.93 -16.76 -12.81
CA GLN A 128 -7.51 -15.61 -13.63
C GLN A 128 -5.98 -15.52 -13.59
N ASN A 129 -5.34 -15.36 -14.75
CA ASN A 129 -3.88 -15.34 -14.93
C ASN A 129 -3.20 -14.33 -13.97
N ALA A 130 -2.90 -14.78 -12.76
CA ALA A 130 -1.98 -14.13 -11.84
C ALA A 130 -0.58 -14.60 -12.24
N PRO A 131 0.40 -13.70 -12.44
CA PRO A 131 1.78 -14.11 -12.59
C PRO A 131 2.16 -14.85 -11.31
N ASN A 132 2.41 -16.16 -11.44
CA ASN A 132 2.78 -17.11 -10.41
C ASN A 132 3.44 -16.46 -9.19
N THR A 133 2.72 -16.36 -8.08
CA THR A 133 3.27 -16.36 -6.71
C THR A 133 2.13 -16.27 -5.69
N ILE A 134 1.66 -17.43 -5.24
CA ILE A 134 1.19 -17.55 -3.86
C ILE A 134 2.29 -18.31 -3.10
N PRO A 135 3.23 -17.62 -2.42
CA PRO A 135 3.94 -18.21 -1.28
C PRO A 135 3.88 -17.25 -0.08
N GLN A 136 3.86 -17.64 1.17
CA GLN A 136 4.02 -18.90 1.89
C GLN A 136 3.04 -18.85 3.08
N ALA A 137 2.84 -19.97 3.77
CA ALA A 137 2.00 -20.07 4.97
C ALA A 137 2.26 -18.93 5.97
N VAL A 138 1.18 -18.28 6.38
CA VAL A 138 1.16 -17.28 7.44
C VAL A 138 1.71 -17.92 8.71
N LYS A 139 2.81 -17.38 9.25
CA LYS A 139 3.28 -17.78 10.58
C LYS A 139 2.41 -17.06 11.60
N GLU A 140 1.61 -17.81 12.35
CA GLU A 140 0.89 -17.28 13.51
C GLU A 140 1.92 -17.06 14.64
N VAL A 141 1.88 -15.87 15.23
CA VAL A 141 2.69 -15.45 16.38
C VAL A 141 1.75 -14.90 17.43
#